data_AF-U3K2I0-F1
#
_entry.id   AF-U3K2I0-F1
#
_cell.length_a   1.000
_cell.length_b   1.000
_cell.length_c   1.000
_cell.angle_alpha   90.00
_cell.angle_beta   90.00
_cell.angle_gamma   90.00
#
_symmetry.space_group_name_H-M   'P 1'
#
loop_
_entity.id
_entity.type
_entity.pdbx_description
1 polymer ?
#
loop_
_entity_poly.entity_id
_entity_poly.type
_entity_poly.pdbx_seq_one_letter_code
_entity_poly.pdbx_strand_id
1 'polypeptide(L)'
;MVCKHCEHQSPVRFDTFDSLSLSIPAAVWGRPMTLDHCLHHFISSESVKDVVCDNCTKIQAEGILNGQSIENQRTTFVKQLKLGKLPQCLCIHLQRLSWSNQGTPLKRHEHVQFNEFLVMDIYKYRVPGPKSSQEQLSQKNLEETTPGIKDGRAGKPSGTSFVHKIVQLFLHFRDPIFSAESSHEQHLDVGLCKESRNRFAIPKFAVQFG
;
A
#
# COMPACT_ATOMS: atom_id res chain seq x y z
N MET A 1 3.59 -12.76 3.68
CA MET A 1 3.42 -13.36 2.33
C MET A 1 2.78 -14.72 2.49
N VAL A 2 2.10 -15.26 1.49
CA VAL A 2 1.47 -16.59 1.56
C VAL A 2 1.91 -17.42 0.35
N CYS A 3 2.44 -18.62 0.58
CA CYS A 3 2.82 -19.52 -0.50
C CYS A 3 1.56 -20.04 -1.22
N LYS A 4 1.51 -19.98 -2.55
CA LYS A 4 0.38 -20.52 -3.33
C LYS A 4 0.36 -22.04 -3.43
N HIS A 5 1.47 -22.71 -3.11
CA HIS A 5 1.58 -24.16 -3.22
C HIS A 5 1.16 -24.87 -1.93
N CYS A 6 1.70 -24.47 -0.78
CA CYS A 6 1.40 -25.08 0.52
C CYS A 6 0.52 -24.22 1.43
N GLU A 7 0.06 -23.05 0.96
CA GLU A 7 -0.79 -22.12 1.71
C GLU A 7 -0.19 -21.58 3.02
N HIS A 8 1.06 -21.92 3.32
CA HIS A 8 1.76 -21.44 4.50
C HIS A 8 1.98 -19.92 4.44
N GLN A 9 1.60 -19.23 5.51
CA GLN A 9 1.79 -17.80 5.67
C GLN A 9 3.13 -17.51 6.34
N SER A 10 4.02 -16.84 5.62
CA SER A 10 5.25 -16.28 6.20
C SER A 10 4.91 -15.21 7.25
N PRO A 11 5.71 -15.09 8.32
CA PRO A 11 5.55 -14.05 9.34
C PRO A 11 5.42 -12.64 8.74
N VAL A 12 4.62 -11.80 9.38
CA VAL A 12 4.47 -10.39 8.98
C VAL A 12 5.79 -9.66 9.23
N ARG A 13 6.30 -9.00 8.19
CA ARG A 13 7.47 -8.13 8.28
C ARG A 13 7.05 -6.68 8.32
N PHE A 14 7.65 -5.92 9.23
CA PHE A 14 7.50 -4.47 9.31
C PHE A 14 8.79 -3.83 8.81
N ASP A 15 8.65 -2.81 7.98
CA ASP A 15 9.74 -2.01 7.48
C ASP A 15 9.44 -0.53 7.70
N THR A 16 10.48 0.28 7.83
CA THR A 16 10.36 1.74 7.96
C THR A 16 10.28 2.39 6.59
N PHE A 17 9.60 3.54 6.51
CA PHE A 17 9.55 4.35 5.28
C PHE A 17 9.56 5.84 5.62
N ASP A 18 10.22 6.62 4.77
CA ASP A 18 10.23 8.09 4.85
C ASP A 18 9.29 8.72 3.80
N SER A 19 9.08 8.02 2.68
CA SER A 19 8.18 8.41 1.60
C SER A 19 7.47 7.19 1.00
N LEU A 20 6.36 7.43 0.30
CA LEU A 20 5.66 6.42 -0.49
C LEU A 20 5.91 6.67 -1.98
N SER A 21 6.73 5.84 -2.62
CA SER A 21 6.90 5.86 -4.07
C SER A 21 5.77 5.07 -4.74
N LEU A 22 4.86 5.78 -5.41
CA LEU A 22 3.70 5.22 -6.07
C LEU A 22 3.93 5.17 -7.58
N SER A 23 3.86 3.97 -8.15
CA SER A 23 3.77 3.79 -9.60
C SER A 23 2.43 4.33 -10.12
N ILE A 24 2.45 5.03 -11.25
CA ILE A 24 1.23 5.48 -11.92
C ILE A 24 0.71 4.29 -12.75
N PRO A 25 -0.47 3.71 -12.43
CA PRO A 25 -1.02 2.60 -13.19
C PRO A 25 -1.33 2.99 -14.63
N ALA A 26 -1.55 2.01 -15.51
CA ALA A 26 -1.98 2.31 -16.87
C ALA A 26 -3.32 3.05 -16.87
N ALA A 27 -3.43 4.13 -17.65
CA ALA A 27 -4.67 4.88 -17.76
C ALA A 27 -5.76 4.03 -18.40
N VAL A 28 -6.92 3.98 -17.76
CA VAL A 28 -8.11 3.33 -18.32
C VAL A 28 -8.94 4.39 -19.03
N TRP A 29 -9.30 4.15 -20.28
CA TRP A 29 -10.08 5.09 -21.07
C TRP A 29 -11.38 5.49 -20.34
N GLY A 30 -11.66 6.80 -20.31
CA GLY A 30 -12.86 7.34 -19.68
C GLY A 30 -12.85 7.35 -18.14
N ARG A 31 -11.73 7.02 -17.48
CA ARG A 31 -11.58 7.14 -16.02
C ARG A 31 -10.42 8.09 -15.66
N PRO A 32 -10.65 9.09 -14.80
CA PRO A 32 -9.57 9.94 -14.33
C PRO A 32 -8.58 9.12 -13.48
N MET A 33 -7.29 9.40 -13.64
CA MET A 33 -6.25 8.86 -12.78
C MET A 33 -6.23 9.65 -11.48
N THR A 34 -6.37 8.98 -10.33
CA THR A 34 -6.42 9.62 -9.00
C THR A 34 -5.30 9.13 -8.08
N LEU A 35 -4.95 9.95 -7.08
CA LEU A 35 -3.99 9.56 -6.04
C LEU A 35 -4.49 8.33 -5.25
N ASP A 36 -5.79 8.26 -4.96
CA ASP A 36 -6.40 7.08 -4.34
C ASP A 36 -6.19 5.82 -5.19
N HIS A 37 -6.28 5.94 -6.53
CA HIS A 37 -6.03 4.81 -7.42
C HIS A 37 -4.58 4.32 -7.33
N CYS A 38 -3.62 5.25 -7.29
CA CYS A 38 -2.20 4.93 -7.09
C CYS A 38 -1.95 4.26 -5.73
N LEU A 39 -2.56 4.75 -4.66
CA LEU A 39 -2.46 4.15 -3.32
C LEU A 39 -3.08 2.75 -3.25
N HIS A 40 -4.24 2.55 -3.87
CA HIS A 40 -4.86 1.24 -4.00
C HIS A 40 -3.99 0.26 -4.77
N HIS A 41 -3.37 0.72 -5.86
CA HIS A 41 -2.42 -0.09 -6.62
C HIS A 41 -1.21 -0.48 -5.77
N PHE A 42 -0.66 0.46 -4.99
CA PHE A 42 0.48 0.22 -4.11
C PHE A 42 0.22 -0.84 -3.01
N ILE A 43 -0.98 -0.85 -2.42
CA ILE A 43 -1.36 -1.85 -1.40
C ILE A 43 -2.04 -3.10 -1.98
N SER A 44 -2.11 -3.21 -3.31
CA SER A 44 -2.73 -4.35 -3.96
C SER A 44 -1.91 -5.63 -3.73
N SER A 45 -2.60 -6.77 -3.74
CA SER A 45 -1.92 -8.07 -3.65
C SER A 45 -1.31 -8.42 -5.00
N GLU A 46 -0.05 -8.83 -5.00
CA GLU A 46 0.71 -9.24 -6.17
C GLU A 46 1.19 -10.69 -6.04
N SER A 47 1.47 -11.32 -7.19
CA SER A 47 2.04 -12.67 -7.23
C SER A 47 3.53 -12.60 -7.54
N VAL A 48 4.36 -13.09 -6.63
CA VAL A 48 5.82 -13.11 -6.77
C VAL A 48 6.26 -14.55 -7.04
N LYS A 49 6.88 -14.79 -8.19
CA LYS A 49 7.38 -16.11 -8.60
C LYS A 49 8.79 -16.36 -8.05
N ASP A 50 9.22 -17.62 -8.13
CA ASP A 50 10.60 -18.05 -7.84
C ASP A 50 11.09 -17.72 -6.42
N VAL A 51 10.17 -17.70 -5.45
CA VAL A 51 10.46 -17.44 -4.03
C VAL A 51 10.70 -18.76 -3.32
N VAL A 52 11.80 -18.86 -2.56
CA VAL A 52 12.08 -20.03 -1.73
C VAL A 52 11.04 -20.18 -0.64
N CYS A 53 10.43 -21.36 -0.53
CA CYS A 53 9.48 -21.69 0.52
C CYS A 53 10.08 -22.71 1.49
N ASP A 54 10.38 -22.26 2.70
CA ASP A 54 10.93 -23.12 3.75
C ASP A 54 10.01 -24.29 4.09
N ASN A 55 8.69 -24.07 4.08
CA ASN A 55 7.72 -25.11 4.37
C ASN A 55 7.67 -26.19 3.27
N CYS A 56 7.66 -25.80 1.99
CA CYS A 56 7.74 -26.76 0.88
C CYS A 56 9.08 -27.51 0.88
N THR A 57 10.17 -26.83 1.23
CA THR A 57 11.50 -27.44 1.32
C THR A 57 11.53 -28.50 2.42
N LYS A 58 10.92 -28.23 3.58
CA LYS A 58 10.78 -29.23 4.67
C LYS A 58 9.90 -30.42 4.27
N ILE A 59 8.74 -30.17 3.64
CA ILE A 59 7.85 -31.25 3.18
C ILE A 59 8.58 -32.17 2.19
N GLN A 60 9.38 -31.62 1.29
CA GLN A 60 10.17 -32.44 0.36
C GLN A 60 11.28 -33.21 1.09
N ALA A 61 11.97 -32.58 2.04
CA ALA A 61 13.01 -33.21 2.85
C ALA A 61 12.48 -34.42 3.65
N GLU A 62 11.28 -34.29 4.23
CA GLU A 62 10.61 -35.37 4.97
C GLU A 62 10.17 -36.53 4.07
N GLY A 63 9.89 -36.26 2.78
CA GLY A 63 9.51 -37.28 1.80
C GLY A 63 10.67 -38.07 1.19
N ILE A 64 11.92 -37.60 1.31
CA ILE A 64 13.11 -38.21 0.69
C ILE A 64 13.95 -38.90 1.77
N LEU A 65 13.77 -40.21 1.95
CA LEU A 65 14.51 -41.03 2.92
C LEU A 65 15.98 -41.31 2.53
N ASN A 66 16.46 -40.84 1.37
CA ASN A 66 17.67 -41.37 0.72
C ASN A 66 18.82 -40.35 0.51
N GLY A 67 19.10 -39.48 1.49
CA GLY A 67 20.38 -38.76 1.58
C GLY A 67 20.78 -37.90 0.36
N GLN A 68 19.85 -37.60 -0.55
CA GLN A 68 20.10 -36.70 -1.67
C GLN A 68 20.12 -35.26 -1.18
N SER A 69 20.91 -34.41 -1.86
CA SER A 69 20.94 -32.97 -1.62
C SER A 69 19.54 -32.39 -1.79
N ILE A 70 18.95 -31.92 -0.69
CA ILE A 70 17.64 -31.25 -0.70
C ILE A 70 17.81 -29.89 -1.38
N GLU A 71 17.18 -29.71 -2.53
CA GLU A 71 17.14 -28.42 -3.20
C GLU A 71 16.06 -27.53 -2.60
N ASN A 72 16.37 -26.24 -2.44
CA ASN A 72 15.42 -25.24 -1.98
C ASN A 72 14.21 -25.16 -2.92
N GLN A 73 13.03 -25.46 -2.38
CA GLN A 73 11.80 -25.44 -3.16
C GLN A 73 11.38 -24.00 -3.43
N ARG A 74 11.33 -23.64 -4.72
CA ARG A 74 10.90 -22.33 -5.21
C ARG A 74 9.46 -22.39 -5.70
N THR A 75 8.64 -21.44 -5.26
CA THR A 75 7.21 -21.42 -5.55
C THR A 75 6.73 -19.99 -5.80
N THR A 76 5.44 -19.83 -6.09
CA THR A 76 4.81 -18.52 -6.21
C THR A 76 4.17 -18.12 -4.88
N PHE A 77 4.37 -16.87 -4.46
CA PHE A 77 3.77 -16.31 -3.25
C PHE A 77 2.80 -15.18 -3.60
N VAL A 78 1.80 -14.98 -2.75
CA VAL A 78 1.02 -13.74 -2.70
C VAL A 78 1.69 -12.79 -1.70
N LYS A 79 2.08 -11.61 -2.19
CA LYS A 79 2.62 -10.51 -1.41
C LYS A 79 1.62 -9.36 -1.39
N GLN A 80 1.47 -8.69 -0.24
CA GLN A 80 0.65 -7.51 -0.12
C GLN A 80 1.35 -6.53 0.84
N LEU A 81 1.42 -5.26 0.47
CA LEU A 81 1.88 -4.18 1.33
C LEU A 81 0.69 -3.56 2.06
N LYS A 82 0.89 -3.14 3.31
CA LYS A 82 -0.07 -2.35 4.08
C LYS A 82 0.67 -1.37 4.97
N LEU A 83 0.02 -0.25 5.31
CA LEU A 83 0.64 0.77 6.14
C LEU A 83 0.41 0.46 7.62
N GLY A 84 1.48 0.11 8.34
CA GLY A 84 1.40 -0.18 9.78
C GLY A 84 1.17 1.09 10.61
N LYS A 85 2.20 1.93 10.68
CA LYS A 85 2.15 3.25 11.31
C LYS A 85 2.22 4.33 10.23
N LEU A 86 1.50 5.43 10.45
CA LEU A 86 1.52 6.59 9.56
C LEU A 86 2.28 7.74 10.23
N PRO A 87 3.20 8.39 9.52
CA PRO A 87 3.93 9.54 10.05
C PRO A 87 3.01 10.77 10.15
N GLN A 88 3.41 11.75 10.98
CA GLN A 88 2.72 13.04 11.06
C GLN A 88 2.85 13.81 9.75
N CYS A 89 4.03 13.78 9.12
CA CYS A 89 4.25 14.32 7.78
C CYS A 89 4.50 13.14 6.84
N LEU A 90 3.68 12.98 5.80
CA LEU A 90 3.78 11.94 4.80
C LEU A 90 4.28 12.57 3.50
N CYS A 91 5.38 12.04 2.96
CA CYS A 91 5.81 12.38 1.61
C CYS A 91 5.30 11.29 0.64
N ILE A 92 4.60 11.70 -0.42
CA ILE A 92 4.16 10.79 -1.49
C ILE A 92 4.88 11.17 -2.77
N HIS A 93 5.57 10.21 -3.35
CA HIS A 93 6.32 10.35 -4.56
C HIS A 93 5.60 9.70 -5.76
N LEU A 94 5.15 10.53 -6.69
CA LEU A 94 4.70 10.28 -8.06
C LEU A 94 5.76 9.69 -9.00
N GLN A 95 5.89 8.36 -9.16
CA GLN A 95 6.84 7.77 -10.13
C GLN A 95 6.41 8.03 -11.57
N ARG A 96 6.80 9.19 -12.10
CA ARG A 96 6.50 9.63 -13.48
C ARG A 96 7.50 9.13 -14.51
N LEU A 97 8.53 8.40 -14.10
CA LEU A 97 9.45 7.73 -15.00
C LEU A 97 9.18 6.22 -14.93
N SER A 98 8.94 5.61 -16.08
CA SER A 98 8.70 4.18 -16.23
C SER A 98 9.57 3.62 -17.35
N TRP A 99 9.71 2.30 -17.43
CA TRP A 99 10.41 1.65 -18.53
C TRP A 99 9.42 1.09 -19.54
N SER A 100 9.66 1.34 -20.82
CA SER A 100 8.94 0.69 -21.91
C SER A 100 9.36 -0.78 -22.03
N ASN A 101 8.57 -1.56 -22.76
CA ASN A 101 8.94 -2.94 -23.12
C ASN A 101 10.18 -3.02 -24.04
N GLN A 102 10.57 -1.90 -24.65
CA GLN A 102 11.79 -1.79 -25.46
C GLN A 102 13.01 -1.38 -24.63
N GLY A 103 12.87 -1.27 -23.30
CA GLY A 103 13.95 -0.86 -22.41
C GLY A 103 14.31 0.62 -22.55
N THR A 104 13.38 1.45 -23.03
CA THR A 104 13.56 2.90 -23.10
C THR A 104 12.82 3.59 -21.95
N PRO A 105 13.39 4.63 -21.34
CA PRO A 105 12.69 5.43 -20.34
C PRO A 105 11.49 6.16 -20.95
N LEU A 106 10.33 6.08 -20.28
CA LEU A 106 9.06 6.68 -20.67
C LEU A 106 8.54 7.59 -19.55
N LYS A 107 8.38 8.87 -19.86
CA LYS A 107 7.79 9.86 -18.95
C LYS A 107 6.26 9.83 -19.02
N ARG A 108 5.63 9.71 -17.84
CA ARG A 108 4.18 9.67 -17.62
C ARG A 108 3.65 11.08 -17.40
N HIS A 109 2.93 11.58 -18.41
CA HIS A 109 2.37 12.93 -18.45
C HIS A 109 0.93 12.99 -17.95
N GLU A 110 0.33 11.84 -17.62
CA GLU A 110 -1.05 11.77 -17.17
C GLU A 110 -1.26 12.61 -15.90
N HIS A 111 -2.32 13.41 -15.91
CA HIS A 111 -2.73 14.16 -14.74
C HIS A 111 -3.22 13.18 -13.67
N VAL A 112 -2.66 13.29 -12.47
CA VAL A 112 -3.10 12.52 -11.30
C VAL A 112 -3.90 13.48 -10.43
N GLN A 113 -5.21 13.27 -10.35
CA GLN A 113 -6.10 14.07 -9.51
C GLN A 113 -5.91 13.69 -8.04
N PHE A 114 -5.79 14.69 -7.18
CA PHE A 114 -5.72 14.52 -5.73
C PHE A 114 -6.65 15.52 -5.05
N ASN A 115 -7.11 15.17 -3.86
CA ASN A 115 -7.94 16.04 -3.01
C ASN A 115 -7.06 16.76 -1.99
N GLU A 116 -7.50 17.93 -1.52
CA GLU A 116 -6.81 18.66 -0.44
C GLU A 116 -6.65 17.82 0.83
N PHE A 117 -7.62 16.94 1.10
CA PHE A 117 -7.63 16.02 2.23
C PHE A 117 -7.54 14.59 1.75
N LEU A 118 -6.63 13.83 2.34
CA LEU A 118 -6.38 12.42 2.05
C LEU A 118 -6.68 11.57 3.28
N VAL A 119 -7.65 10.66 3.16
CA VAL A 119 -8.02 9.71 4.22
C VAL A 119 -7.20 8.44 4.08
N MET A 120 -6.35 8.15 5.07
CA MET A 120 -5.39 7.05 4.99
C MET A 120 -5.88 5.75 5.65
N ASP A 121 -7.02 5.78 6.35
CA ASP A 121 -7.51 4.65 7.17
C ASP A 121 -7.80 3.37 6.38
N ILE A 122 -8.15 3.52 5.11
CA ILE A 122 -8.46 2.39 4.22
C ILE A 122 -7.20 1.63 3.76
N TYR A 123 -6.02 2.24 3.86
CA TYR A 123 -4.75 1.66 3.45
C TYR A 123 -3.95 1.03 4.61
N LYS A 124 -4.45 1.17 5.84
CA LYS A 124 -3.77 0.69 7.04
C LYS A 124 -3.84 -0.83 7.20
N TYR A 125 -2.79 -1.40 7.77
CA TYR A 125 -2.81 -2.77 8.26
C TYR A 125 -3.82 -2.88 9.41
N ARG A 126 -4.93 -3.59 9.16
CA ARG A 126 -5.84 -4.03 10.21
C ARG A 126 -5.40 -5.42 10.63
N VAL A 127 -5.11 -5.59 11.92
CA VAL A 127 -4.96 -6.93 12.50
C VAL A 127 -6.33 -7.60 12.32
N PRO A 128 -6.43 -8.74 11.62
CA PRO A 128 -7.65 -9.53 11.65
C PRO A 128 -7.92 -9.90 13.12
N GLY A 129 -9.02 -9.40 13.68
CA GLY A 129 -9.49 -9.89 14.97
C GLY A 129 -9.74 -11.40 14.89
N PRO A 130 -9.74 -12.12 16.02
CA PRO A 130 -10.08 -13.54 16.02
C PRO A 130 -11.43 -13.74 15.33
N LYS A 131 -11.45 -14.61 14.31
CA LYS A 131 -12.64 -14.94 13.54
C LYS A 131 -13.66 -15.57 14.49
N SER A 132 -14.68 -14.83 14.92
CA SER A 132 -15.89 -15.43 15.45
C SER A 132 -16.65 -16.03 14.28
N SER A 133 -16.65 -17.36 14.18
CA SER A 133 -17.54 -18.11 13.31
C SER A 133 -18.99 -17.84 13.72
N GLN A 134 -19.79 -17.29 12.79
CA GLN A 134 -21.26 -17.37 12.66
C GLN A 134 -21.69 -16.22 11.73
N GLU A 135 -22.53 -16.34 10.71
CA GLU A 135 -23.22 -17.44 10.03
C GLU A 135 -23.86 -16.77 8.78
N GLN A 136 -23.97 -17.48 7.65
CA GLN A 136 -24.92 -17.10 6.61
C GLN A 136 -26.33 -17.54 7.05
N LEU A 137 -27.32 -16.64 7.06
CA LEU A 137 -28.59 -16.80 6.30
C LEU A 137 -29.54 -15.58 6.46
N SER A 138 -29.97 -15.08 5.30
CA SER A 138 -31.30 -14.55 4.91
C SER A 138 -32.07 -13.43 5.66
N GLN A 139 -32.60 -12.56 4.80
CA GLN A 139 -33.64 -11.54 5.00
C GLN A 139 -34.94 -12.08 5.64
N LYS A 140 -35.53 -11.31 6.57
CA LYS A 140 -36.95 -10.88 6.57
C LYS A 140 -37.22 -9.78 7.62
N ASN A 141 -38.31 -9.06 7.38
CA ASN A 141 -38.69 -7.71 7.84
C ASN A 141 -39.33 -7.66 9.27
N LEU A 142 -39.35 -6.44 9.86
CA LEU A 142 -40.23 -5.79 10.86
C LEU A 142 -40.96 -6.69 11.90
N GLU A 143 -40.93 -6.46 13.23
CA GLU A 143 -41.58 -5.33 13.93
C GLU A 143 -41.24 -5.36 15.46
N GLU A 144 -41.65 -4.28 16.14
CA GLU A 144 -41.24 -3.68 17.42
C GLU A 144 -41.59 -4.44 18.73
N THR A 145 -40.76 -4.28 19.80
CA THR A 145 -41.14 -4.03 21.23
C THR A 145 -39.92 -4.17 22.18
N THR A 146 -39.64 -3.13 22.99
CA THR A 146 -38.68 -3.05 24.14
C THR A 146 -39.35 -3.60 25.44
N PRO A 147 -38.72 -3.74 26.65
CA PRO A 147 -37.38 -3.35 27.10
C PRO A 147 -36.62 -4.37 28.01
N GLY A 148 -35.32 -4.17 28.21
CA GLY A 148 -34.56 -4.92 29.22
C GLY A 148 -33.09 -4.49 29.37
N ILE A 149 -32.84 -3.70 30.41
CA ILE A 149 -31.52 -3.26 30.93
C ILE A 149 -30.59 -4.45 31.18
N LYS A 150 -29.39 -4.47 30.56
CA LYS A 150 -28.18 -5.11 31.11
C LYS A 150 -26.90 -4.39 30.62
N ASP A 151 -26.08 -4.05 31.59
CA ASP A 151 -24.78 -3.41 31.46
C ASP A 151 -23.80 -4.20 30.60
N GLY A 152 -23.20 -3.52 29.63
CA GLY A 152 -22.14 -4.06 28.80
C GLY A 152 -21.31 -2.92 28.26
N ARG A 153 -20.20 -2.61 28.93
CA ARG A 153 -19.22 -1.60 28.51
C ARG A 153 -18.60 -2.03 27.18
N ALA A 154 -19.27 -1.69 26.09
CA ALA A 154 -18.73 -1.77 24.74
C ALA A 154 -17.53 -0.84 24.68
N GLY A 155 -16.33 -1.42 24.61
CA GLY A 155 -15.14 -0.69 24.21
C GLY A 155 -15.39 -0.12 22.83
N LYS A 156 -15.75 1.17 22.76
CA LYS A 156 -15.76 1.94 21.51
C LYS A 156 -14.41 1.70 20.83
N PRO A 157 -14.35 1.23 19.58
CA PRO A 157 -13.15 1.45 18.80
C PRO A 157 -13.06 2.96 18.62
N SER A 158 -12.27 3.62 19.46
CA SER A 158 -11.83 5.00 19.26
C SER A 158 -10.87 5.01 18.07
N GLY A 159 -11.39 4.70 16.89
CA GLY A 159 -10.67 4.80 15.64
C GLY A 159 -10.50 6.27 15.35
N THR A 160 -9.40 6.87 15.82
CA THR A 160 -8.98 8.17 15.33
C THR A 160 -8.79 8.04 13.82
N SER A 161 -9.58 8.77 13.04
CA SER A 161 -9.40 8.80 11.59
C SER A 161 -8.06 9.46 11.26
N PHE A 162 -7.29 8.85 10.36
CA PHE A 162 -6.05 9.41 9.84
C PHE A 162 -6.35 10.20 8.57
N VAL A 163 -6.53 11.50 8.74
CA VAL A 163 -6.68 12.47 7.65
C VAL A 163 -5.42 13.33 7.57
N HIS A 164 -4.83 13.38 6.38
CA HIS A 164 -3.73 14.27 6.06
C HIS A 164 -4.20 15.37 5.12
N LYS A 165 -3.81 16.60 5.41
CA LYS A 165 -4.01 17.75 4.53
C LYS A 165 -2.78 17.95 3.65
N ILE A 166 -2.97 18.21 2.36
CA ILE A 166 -1.88 18.59 1.46
C ILE A 166 -1.39 19.97 1.88
N VAL A 167 -0.10 20.05 2.17
CA VAL A 167 0.56 21.30 2.58
C VAL A 167 1.54 21.81 1.54
N GLN A 168 2.06 20.93 0.68
CA GLN A 168 3.04 21.30 -0.34
C GLN A 168 2.96 20.37 -1.55
N LEU A 169 3.11 20.94 -2.74
CA LEU A 169 3.20 20.21 -4.00
C LEU A 169 4.48 20.62 -4.72
N PHE A 170 5.32 19.65 -5.05
CA PHE A 170 6.51 19.85 -5.85
C PHE A 170 6.22 19.37 -7.27
N LEU A 171 6.17 20.28 -8.23
CA LEU A 171 5.99 19.97 -9.66
C LEU A 171 7.34 20.05 -10.38
N HIS A 172 7.72 18.98 -11.07
CA HIS A 172 8.88 18.98 -11.96
C HIS A 172 8.44 19.18 -13.42
N PHE A 173 8.71 20.37 -13.96
CA PHE A 173 8.62 20.66 -15.38
C PHE A 173 10.01 20.50 -16.02
N ARG A 174 10.09 19.77 -17.13
CA ARG A 174 11.31 19.72 -17.95
C ARG A 174 10.90 19.88 -19.41
N ASP A 175 11.63 20.74 -20.12
CA ASP A 175 11.42 21.07 -21.53
C ASP A 175 11.60 19.84 -22.44
N PRO A 176 10.83 19.74 -23.54
CA PRO A 176 10.77 18.56 -24.40
C PRO A 176 12.04 18.27 -25.24
N ILE A 177 13.14 19.01 -25.04
CA ILE A 177 14.32 18.99 -25.93
C ILE A 177 15.46 18.09 -25.42
N PHE A 178 15.51 17.73 -24.14
CA PHE A 178 16.59 16.89 -23.62
C PHE A 178 16.18 15.42 -23.50
N SER A 179 16.83 14.58 -24.31
CA SER A 179 16.83 13.12 -24.23
C SER A 179 16.89 12.63 -22.78
N ALA A 180 16.16 11.55 -22.50
CA ALA A 180 16.05 10.89 -21.20
C ALA A 180 17.38 10.29 -20.65
N GLU A 181 18.53 10.76 -21.13
CA GLU A 181 19.89 10.31 -20.79
C GLU A 181 20.60 11.20 -19.75
N SER A 182 20.03 12.35 -19.36
CA SER A 182 20.61 13.13 -18.26
C SER A 182 20.10 12.61 -16.91
N SER A 183 20.99 11.91 -16.20
CA SER A 183 20.81 11.23 -14.90
C SER A 183 20.42 12.15 -13.74
N HIS A 184 19.23 12.73 -13.78
CA HIS A 184 18.51 13.20 -12.60
C HIS A 184 17.16 12.49 -12.58
N GLU A 185 17.00 11.56 -11.63
CA GLU A 185 15.74 10.86 -11.36
C GLU A 185 14.66 11.91 -11.07
N GLN A 186 13.71 12.09 -12.00
CA GLN A 186 12.71 13.15 -11.91
C GLN A 186 11.52 12.67 -11.10
N HIS A 187 11.37 13.22 -9.91
CA HIS A 187 10.39 12.80 -8.93
C HIS A 187 9.33 13.87 -8.71
N LEU A 188 8.05 13.49 -8.63
CA LEU A 188 6.96 14.41 -8.30
C LEU A 188 6.55 14.18 -6.84
N ASP A 189 6.89 15.10 -5.95
CA ASP A 189 6.62 14.92 -4.52
C ASP A 189 5.39 15.71 -4.05
N VAL A 190 4.53 15.03 -3.30
CA VAL A 190 3.37 15.60 -2.61
C VAL A 190 3.63 15.52 -1.11
N GLY A 191 3.72 16.69 -0.48
CA GLY A 191 3.87 16.84 0.97
C GLY A 191 2.53 16.93 1.67
N LEU A 192 2.28 16.00 2.60
CA LEU A 192 1.05 15.86 3.38
C LEU A 192 1.34 15.97 4.88
N CYS A 193 0.50 16.68 5.64
CA CYS A 193 0.60 16.77 7.10
C CYS A 193 -0.70 16.32 7.76
N LYS A 194 -0.59 15.49 8.80
CA LYS A 194 -1.72 15.00 9.59
C LYS A 194 -2.39 16.17 10.29
N GLU A 195 -3.69 16.33 10.07
CA GLU A 195 -4.45 17.43 10.63
C GLU A 195 -4.44 17.39 12.17
N SER A 196 -3.81 18.38 12.79
CA SER A 196 -3.80 18.56 14.24
C SER A 196 -4.24 19.99 14.54
N ARG A 197 -5.15 20.18 15.51
CA ARG A 197 -5.77 21.48 15.83
C ARG A 197 -4.78 22.57 16.31
N ASN A 198 -3.48 22.30 16.34
CA ASN A 198 -2.46 23.25 16.76
C ASN A 198 -1.39 23.42 15.67
N ARG A 199 -1.24 24.68 15.26
CA ARG A 199 -0.22 25.29 14.40
C ARG A 199 0.90 24.36 13.89
N PHE A 200 0.88 24.12 12.59
CA PHE A 200 1.96 23.47 11.86
C PHE A 200 3.18 24.39 11.78
N ALA A 201 4.27 24.01 12.44
CA ALA A 201 5.60 24.40 12.00
C ALA A 201 5.99 23.48 10.84
N ILE A 202 6.09 24.05 9.64
CA ILE A 202 6.59 23.35 8.46
C ILE A 202 8.11 23.19 8.67
N PRO A 203 8.69 21.99 8.77
CA PRO A 203 10.12 21.85 8.55
C PRO A 203 10.38 22.33 7.12
N LYS A 204 11.09 23.46 6.99
CA LYS A 204 11.54 24.00 5.71
C LYS A 204 12.42 22.97 5.02
N PHE A 205 11.83 22.06 4.25
CA PHE A 205 12.57 21.35 3.22
C PHE A 205 12.80 22.33 2.09
N ALA A 206 13.83 23.17 2.25
CA ALA A 206 14.39 23.93 1.16
C ALA A 206 15.06 22.92 0.21
N VAL A 207 14.46 22.69 -0.96
CA VAL A 207 15.16 22.03 -2.06
C VAL A 207 15.88 23.14 -2.81
N GLN A 208 17.15 23.33 -2.48
CA GLN A 208 18.05 24.16 -3.27
C GLN A 208 18.57 23.30 -4.43
N PHE A 209 18.16 23.63 -5.65
CA PHE A 209 18.79 23.07 -6.84
C PHE A 209 20.12 23.80 -7.05
N GLY A 210 21.22 23.04 -6.99
CA GLY A 210 22.54 23.45 -7.48
C GLY A 210 22.71 23.04 -8.92
#